data_AF-A0AAV8FM72-F1
#
_entry.id   AF-A0AAV8FM72-F1
#
_cell.length_a   1.000
_cell.length_b   1.000
_cell.length_c   1.000
_cell.angle_alpha   90.00
_cell.angle_beta   90.00
_cell.angle_gamma   90.00
#
_symmetry.space_group_name_H-M   'P 1'
#
loop_
_entity.id
_entity.type
_entity.pdbx_description
1 polymer ?
#
loop_
_entity_poly.entity_id
_entity_poly.type
_entity_poly.pdbx_seq_one_letter_code
_entity_poly.pdbx_strand_id
1 'polypeptide(L)'
;MSMAAVATATDLFGEPIEAHPSWFTPAAFLSSDFSPSSYISSLRSYVPLETLATELTSHLTSLNSDLIDLVNRDYADFVGLGTSLAGAGAGHATVRIQAPSAELRSKVAALRGAAATQLVELRAGMERRAAAAASRQLLERMLDTFHVVSKVEKLIKELPTAPSDFAGAEVGSVATDGTLQNLESGNSSRITRSLLLERIASEINRLKFYIGGTKNLPFIENMEKRIQAATSLLDNSLEQCFVQGLEHRDNNAIYNCLRAYAAVDNTTAAEVLFRKTVVSPLIQDIIAYSGSNQSEAVATVSSDELEEDYQRIMQCVEKDCKFILELSSSANSGLHVFDFLANSILKEVQSAIQKGKPGAFSPGKPTEFLKNYKSSLAFLAFLEGYCPTKAAVVRFRSETVYAEFMRQWNVGVYFSLRKLLGS
;
A
#
# COMPACT_ATOMS: atom_id res chain seq x y z
N MET A 1 32.69 -37.21 -71.76
CA MET A 1 33.06 -38.64 -71.79
C MET A 1 33.77 -38.92 -70.48
N SER A 2 33.07 -39.58 -69.57
CA SER A 2 33.56 -39.87 -68.21
C SER A 2 34.49 -41.08 -68.29
N MET A 3 35.76 -40.91 -67.95
CA MET A 3 36.68 -42.03 -67.72
C MET A 3 36.22 -42.74 -66.45
N ALA A 4 35.71 -43.96 -66.61
CA ALA A 4 35.33 -44.82 -65.50
C ALA A 4 36.56 -45.14 -64.65
N ALA A 5 36.58 -44.65 -63.41
CA ALA A 5 37.50 -45.11 -62.39
C ALA A 5 37.26 -46.61 -62.18
N VAL A 6 38.30 -47.41 -62.37
CA VAL A 6 38.28 -48.85 -62.09
C VAL A 6 38.13 -48.99 -60.58
N ALA A 7 36.94 -49.37 -60.12
CA ALA A 7 36.68 -49.58 -58.70
C ALA A 7 37.48 -50.79 -58.20
N THR A 8 38.41 -50.55 -57.27
CA THR A 8 39.03 -51.58 -56.45
C THR A 8 37.93 -52.24 -55.60
N ALA A 9 37.84 -53.57 -55.65
CA ALA A 9 36.79 -54.30 -54.95
C ALA A 9 36.93 -54.09 -53.43
N THR A 10 35.86 -53.65 -52.79
CA THR A 10 35.73 -53.46 -51.34
C THR A 10 34.80 -54.54 -50.78
N ASP A 11 35.12 -55.07 -49.59
CA ASP A 11 34.22 -56.03 -48.92
C ASP A 11 32.98 -55.30 -48.36
N LEU A 12 31.97 -56.06 -47.92
CA LEU A 12 30.66 -55.62 -47.43
C LEU A 12 30.72 -54.56 -46.30
N PHE A 13 31.88 -54.38 -45.67
CA PHE A 13 32.13 -53.39 -44.61
C PHE A 13 32.97 -52.18 -45.06
N GLY A 14 33.30 -52.07 -46.34
CA GLY A 14 33.96 -50.88 -46.91
C GLY A 14 35.47 -50.80 -46.66
N GLU A 15 36.09 -51.86 -46.14
CA GLU A 15 37.56 -52.00 -46.13
C GLU A 15 38.02 -52.38 -47.55
N PRO A 16 39.10 -51.74 -48.07
CA PRO A 16 39.69 -52.15 -49.34
C PRO A 16 40.09 -53.62 -49.21
N ILE A 17 39.60 -54.49 -50.10
CA ILE A 17 40.08 -55.88 -50.14
C ILE A 17 41.57 -55.75 -50.43
N GLU A 18 42.43 -56.03 -49.45
CA GLU A 18 43.87 -56.04 -49.63
C GLU A 18 44.13 -56.93 -50.84
N ALA A 19 44.51 -56.33 -51.96
CA ALA A 19 44.68 -57.02 -53.25
C ALA A 19 45.88 -57.97 -53.24
N HIS A 20 46.50 -58.13 -52.07
CA HIS A 20 47.62 -59.00 -51.84
C HIS A 20 47.14 -60.25 -51.12
N PRO A 21 47.77 -61.40 -51.39
CA PRO A 21 47.49 -62.62 -50.64
C PRO A 21 47.64 -62.39 -49.14
N SER A 22 46.82 -63.06 -48.31
CA SER A 22 46.80 -62.87 -46.85
C SER A 22 48.13 -63.12 -46.11
N TRP A 23 49.12 -63.70 -46.78
CA TRP A 23 50.48 -63.86 -46.28
C TRP A 23 51.39 -62.65 -46.54
N PHE A 24 50.98 -61.72 -47.40
CA PHE A 24 51.73 -60.51 -47.74
C PHE A 24 51.17 -59.34 -46.93
N THR A 25 52.00 -58.77 -46.04
CA THR A 25 51.58 -57.68 -45.14
C THR A 25 52.38 -56.41 -45.43
N PRO A 26 51.85 -55.49 -46.27
CA PRO A 26 52.55 -54.25 -46.64
C PRO A 26 52.90 -53.35 -45.44
N ALA A 27 52.11 -53.42 -44.36
CA ALA A 27 52.36 -52.69 -43.12
C ALA A 27 53.70 -53.06 -42.46
N ALA A 28 54.26 -54.26 -42.72
CA ALA A 28 55.56 -54.65 -42.21
C ALA A 28 56.70 -53.75 -42.74
N PHE A 29 56.57 -53.21 -43.97
CA PHE A 29 57.56 -52.32 -44.58
C PHE A 29 57.66 -50.94 -43.91
N LEU A 30 56.63 -50.55 -43.15
CA LEU A 30 56.58 -49.27 -42.45
C LEU A 30 57.23 -49.34 -41.06
N SER A 31 57.60 -50.54 -40.59
CA SER A 31 58.23 -50.73 -39.28
C SER A 31 59.72 -50.34 -39.29
N SER A 32 60.20 -49.68 -38.24
CA SER A 32 61.59 -49.19 -38.14
C SER A 32 62.63 -50.31 -37.98
N ASP A 33 62.22 -51.47 -37.48
CA ASP A 33 63.09 -52.64 -37.22
C ASP A 33 63.00 -53.68 -38.36
N PHE A 34 62.45 -53.29 -39.52
CA PHE A 34 62.25 -54.18 -40.64
C PHE A 34 63.59 -54.69 -41.21
N SER A 35 63.78 -56.00 -41.21
CA SER A 35 64.89 -56.66 -41.88
C SER A 35 64.38 -57.48 -43.08
N PRO A 36 64.80 -57.14 -44.32
CA PRO A 36 64.38 -57.87 -45.52
C PRO A 36 64.72 -59.37 -45.45
N SER A 37 65.86 -59.70 -44.86
CA SER A 37 66.37 -61.08 -44.79
C SER A 37 65.53 -61.96 -43.86
N SER A 38 65.06 -61.43 -42.72
CA SER A 38 64.20 -62.18 -41.79
C SER A 38 62.78 -62.35 -42.35
N TYR A 39 62.24 -61.31 -43.00
CA TYR A 39 60.92 -61.32 -43.63
C TYR A 39 60.85 -62.31 -44.81
N ILE A 40 61.87 -62.36 -45.67
CA ILE A 40 61.92 -63.35 -46.75
C ILE A 40 62.12 -64.77 -46.20
N SER A 41 62.92 -64.93 -45.15
CA SER A 41 63.19 -66.26 -44.55
C SER A 41 61.94 -66.87 -43.89
N SER A 42 61.11 -66.05 -43.23
CA SER A 42 59.86 -66.52 -42.62
C SER A 42 58.79 -66.86 -43.66
N LEU A 43 58.78 -66.19 -44.81
CA LEU A 43 57.81 -66.45 -45.89
C LEU A 43 58.24 -67.59 -46.83
N ARG A 44 59.56 -67.84 -46.97
CA ARG A 44 60.10 -68.93 -47.79
C ARG A 44 59.65 -70.33 -47.33
N SER A 45 59.28 -70.51 -46.06
CA SER A 45 58.78 -71.81 -45.58
C SER A 45 57.38 -72.14 -46.09
N TYR A 46 56.62 -71.16 -46.57
CA TYR A 46 55.21 -71.34 -46.97
C TYR A 46 54.91 -70.86 -48.39
N VAL A 47 55.79 -70.08 -49.04
CA VAL A 47 55.55 -69.49 -50.36
C VAL A 47 56.79 -69.59 -51.27
N PRO A 48 56.64 -69.96 -52.57
CA PRO A 48 57.72 -69.90 -53.54
C PRO A 48 58.26 -68.47 -53.73
N LEU A 49 59.59 -68.33 -53.84
CA LEU A 49 60.25 -67.01 -53.96
C LEU A 49 59.78 -66.19 -55.16
N GLU A 50 59.40 -66.87 -56.23
CA GLU A 50 59.00 -66.24 -57.49
C GLU A 50 57.67 -65.49 -57.34
N THR A 51 56.73 -66.09 -56.60
CA THR A 51 55.44 -65.47 -56.27
C THR A 51 55.59 -64.28 -55.32
N LEU A 52 56.54 -64.35 -54.38
CA LEU A 52 56.86 -63.22 -53.50
C LEU A 52 57.47 -62.04 -54.28
N ALA A 53 58.37 -62.32 -55.22
CA ALA A 53 59.02 -61.30 -56.04
C ALA A 53 58.02 -60.58 -56.98
N THR A 54 57.08 -61.32 -57.58
CA THR A 54 56.04 -60.73 -58.43
C THR A 54 55.12 -59.80 -57.63
N GLU A 55 54.70 -60.21 -56.43
CA GLU A 55 53.84 -59.38 -55.57
C GLU A 55 54.56 -58.13 -55.05
N LEU A 56 55.83 -58.24 -54.63
CA LEU A 56 56.64 -57.08 -54.24
C LEU A 56 56.81 -56.07 -55.38
N THR A 57 57.03 -56.57 -56.60
CA THR A 57 57.21 -55.70 -57.77
C THR A 57 55.89 -55.03 -58.15
N SER A 58 54.78 -55.76 -58.10
CA SER A 58 53.43 -55.23 -58.32
C SER A 58 53.10 -54.10 -57.34
N HIS A 59 53.33 -54.33 -56.04
CA HIS A 59 53.09 -53.34 -55.00
C HIS A 59 53.95 -52.07 -55.20
N LEU A 60 55.23 -52.22 -55.57
CA LEU A 60 56.11 -51.08 -55.85
C LEU A 60 55.60 -50.24 -57.03
N THR A 61 55.13 -50.91 -58.11
CA THR A 61 54.61 -50.18 -59.27
C THR A 61 53.34 -49.40 -58.97
N SER A 62 52.43 -49.97 -58.17
CA SER A 62 51.21 -49.27 -57.71
C SER A 62 51.55 -48.05 -56.86
N LEU A 63 52.50 -48.18 -55.93
CA LEU A 63 52.86 -47.09 -55.03
C LEU A 63 53.50 -45.91 -55.80
N ASN A 64 54.23 -46.21 -56.88
CA ASN A 64 54.81 -45.19 -57.73
C ASN A 64 53.76 -44.47 -58.61
N SER A 65 52.73 -45.18 -59.10
CA SER A 65 51.63 -44.51 -59.81
C SER A 65 50.84 -43.58 -58.88
N ASP A 66 50.56 -44.03 -57.66
CA ASP A 66 49.80 -43.24 -56.69
C ASP A 66 50.53 -41.96 -56.29
N LEU A 67 51.87 -42.01 -56.16
CA LEU A 67 52.70 -40.83 -55.91
C LEU A 67 52.61 -39.82 -57.07
N ILE A 68 52.73 -40.29 -58.31
CA ILE A 68 52.68 -39.44 -59.49
C ILE A 68 51.30 -38.78 -59.63
N ASP A 69 50.23 -39.53 -59.36
CA ASP A 69 48.87 -39.02 -59.40
C ASP A 69 48.62 -37.95 -58.34
N LEU A 70 49.14 -38.14 -57.12
CA LEU A 70 49.05 -37.16 -56.04
C LEU A 70 49.76 -35.85 -56.41
N VAL A 71 50.98 -35.94 -56.94
CA VAL A 71 51.76 -34.77 -57.35
C VAL A 71 51.07 -34.02 -58.50
N ASN A 72 50.53 -34.75 -59.49
CA ASN A 72 49.88 -34.15 -60.64
C ASN A 72 48.55 -33.46 -60.27
N ARG A 73 47.77 -34.05 -59.36
CA ARG A 73 46.50 -33.46 -58.89
C ARG A 73 46.74 -32.12 -58.21
N ASP A 74 47.64 -32.09 -57.23
CA ASP A 74 47.82 -30.92 -56.38
C ASP A 74 48.56 -29.78 -57.13
N TYR A 75 49.30 -30.09 -58.20
CA TYR A 75 49.92 -29.10 -59.09
C TYR A 75 48.88 -28.34 -59.92
N ALA A 76 47.84 -29.01 -60.43
CA ALA A 76 46.81 -28.40 -61.26
C ALA A 76 45.97 -27.35 -60.51
N ASP A 77 45.57 -27.67 -59.28
CA ASP A 77 44.78 -26.78 -58.43
C ASP A 77 45.57 -25.52 -58.03
N PHE A 78 46.85 -25.71 -57.68
CA PHE A 78 47.72 -24.60 -57.28
C PHE A 78 47.96 -23.61 -58.43
N VAL A 79 48.19 -24.11 -59.66
CA VAL A 79 48.37 -23.26 -60.85
C VAL A 79 47.06 -22.58 -61.26
N GLY A 80 45.92 -23.27 -61.16
CA GLY A 80 44.60 -22.70 -61.44
C GLY A 80 44.26 -21.52 -60.52
N LEU A 81 44.50 -21.67 -59.21
CA LEU A 81 44.26 -20.58 -58.25
C LEU A 81 45.23 -19.42 -58.46
N GLY A 82 46.51 -19.71 -58.69
CA GLY A 82 47.56 -18.71 -58.91
C GLY A 82 47.30 -17.86 -60.16
N THR A 83 46.86 -18.47 -61.26
CA THR A 83 46.53 -17.77 -62.52
C THR A 83 45.25 -16.94 -62.41
N SER A 84 44.21 -17.45 -61.73
CA SER A 84 42.96 -16.70 -61.53
C SER A 84 43.12 -15.48 -60.61
N LEU A 85 44.05 -15.53 -59.65
CA LEU A 85 44.33 -14.41 -58.76
C LEU A 85 45.31 -13.40 -59.39
N ALA A 86 46.34 -13.87 -60.10
CA ALA A 86 47.37 -13.01 -60.71
C ALA A 86 46.90 -12.36 -62.03
N GLY A 87 46.05 -13.03 -62.81
CA GLY A 87 45.58 -12.53 -64.10
C GLY A 87 44.34 -11.64 -63.97
N ALA A 88 44.51 -10.33 -63.74
CA ALA A 88 43.51 -9.24 -63.90
C ALA A 88 42.15 -9.36 -63.14
N GLY A 89 41.82 -10.52 -62.56
CA GLY A 89 40.55 -10.81 -61.92
C GLY A 89 40.44 -10.22 -60.51
N ALA A 90 41.54 -10.19 -59.75
CA ALA A 90 41.54 -9.62 -58.41
C ALA A 90 41.22 -8.10 -58.43
N GLY A 91 41.82 -7.33 -59.33
CA GLY A 91 41.54 -5.90 -59.47
C GLY A 91 40.14 -5.62 -60.05
N HIS A 92 39.74 -6.32 -61.12
CA HIS A 92 38.47 -6.07 -61.80
C HIS A 92 37.25 -6.55 -61.01
N ALA A 93 37.35 -7.68 -60.28
CA ALA A 93 36.30 -8.13 -59.36
C ALA A 93 36.14 -7.19 -58.17
N THR A 94 37.26 -6.70 -57.61
CA THR A 94 37.23 -5.72 -56.50
C THR A 94 36.55 -4.43 -56.93
N VAL A 95 36.87 -3.89 -58.12
CA VAL A 95 36.21 -2.68 -58.67
C VAL A 95 34.72 -2.91 -58.95
N ARG A 96 34.34 -4.10 -59.46
CA ARG A 96 32.93 -4.47 -59.68
C ARG A 96 32.11 -4.56 -58.39
N ILE A 97 32.71 -4.97 -57.28
CA ILE A 97 32.03 -5.07 -55.97
C ILE A 97 32.03 -3.72 -55.23
N GLN A 98 33.00 -2.85 -55.52
CA GLN A 98 33.16 -1.57 -54.84
C GLN A 98 31.96 -0.63 -55.08
N ALA A 99 31.51 -0.47 -56.32
CA ALA A 99 30.40 0.45 -56.64
C ALA A 99 29.04 0.01 -56.03
N PRO A 100 28.57 -1.25 -56.16
CA PRO A 100 27.35 -1.71 -55.49
C PRO A 100 27.46 -1.67 -53.97
N SER A 101 28.64 -1.93 -53.39
CA SER A 101 28.83 -1.83 -51.93
C SER A 101 28.77 -0.38 -51.44
N ALA A 102 29.27 0.57 -52.21
CA ALA A 102 29.17 2.00 -51.91
C ALA A 102 27.71 2.49 -52.03
N GLU A 103 26.99 2.04 -53.06
CA GLU A 103 25.57 2.33 -53.23
C GLU A 103 24.74 1.76 -52.08
N LEU A 104 24.98 0.51 -51.68
CA LEU A 104 24.30 -0.11 -50.54
C LEU A 104 24.60 0.63 -49.24
N ARG A 105 25.86 1.01 -48.99
CA ARG A 105 26.23 1.83 -47.82
C ARG A 105 25.51 3.17 -47.83
N SER A 106 25.39 3.82 -48.98
CA SER A 106 24.65 5.08 -49.13
C SER A 106 23.16 4.90 -48.84
N LYS A 107 22.52 3.87 -49.39
CA LYS A 107 21.12 3.53 -49.11
C LYS A 107 20.88 3.21 -47.63
N VAL A 108 21.77 2.45 -47.00
CA VAL A 108 21.69 2.14 -45.55
C VAL A 108 21.86 3.41 -44.72
N ALA A 109 22.79 4.30 -45.08
CA ALA A 109 22.97 5.58 -44.40
C ALA A 109 21.73 6.49 -44.54
N ALA A 110 21.15 6.56 -45.74
CA ALA A 110 19.92 7.30 -46.00
C ALA A 110 18.72 6.74 -45.21
N LEU A 111 18.54 5.41 -45.20
CA LEU A 111 17.50 4.74 -44.40
C LEU A 111 17.70 4.97 -42.90
N ARG A 112 18.94 4.89 -42.41
CA ARG A 112 19.26 5.17 -41.01
C ARG A 112 18.97 6.64 -40.66
N GLY A 113 19.30 7.57 -41.55
CA GLY A 113 18.97 8.99 -41.41
C GLY A 113 17.46 9.20 -41.34
N ALA A 114 16.70 8.63 -42.28
CA ALA A 114 15.24 8.70 -42.30
C ALA A 114 14.61 8.09 -41.03
N ALA A 115 15.09 6.92 -40.60
CA ALA A 115 14.63 6.28 -39.37
C ALA A 115 14.95 7.12 -38.12
N ALA A 116 16.13 7.75 -38.06
CA ALA A 116 16.49 8.64 -36.96
C ALA A 116 15.56 9.86 -36.89
N THR A 117 15.25 10.49 -38.04
CA THR A 117 14.29 11.60 -38.11
C THR A 117 12.91 11.18 -37.64
N GLN A 118 12.41 10.03 -38.13
CA GLN A 118 11.11 9.49 -37.72
C GLN A 118 11.06 9.17 -36.21
N LEU A 119 12.15 8.65 -35.62
CA LEU A 119 12.23 8.40 -34.18
C LEU A 119 12.16 9.71 -33.37
N VAL A 120 12.80 10.78 -33.83
CA VAL A 120 12.73 12.10 -33.17
C VAL A 120 11.31 12.66 -33.23
N GLU A 121 10.68 12.62 -34.40
CA GLU A 121 9.28 13.07 -34.59
C GLU A 121 8.31 12.29 -33.71
N LEU A 122 8.48 10.96 -33.63
CA LEU A 122 7.65 10.10 -32.79
C LEU A 122 7.81 10.43 -31.31
N ARG A 123 9.06 10.60 -30.83
CA ARG A 123 9.34 10.97 -29.43
C ARG A 123 8.71 12.32 -29.08
N ALA A 124 8.91 13.34 -29.92
CA ALA A 124 8.28 14.65 -29.73
C ALA A 124 6.74 14.56 -29.77
N GLY A 125 6.18 13.66 -30.58
CA GLY A 125 4.75 13.36 -30.58
C GLY A 125 4.26 12.71 -29.29
N MET A 126 5.02 11.74 -28.73
CA MET A 126 4.70 11.10 -27.47
C MET A 126 4.78 12.08 -26.29
N GLU A 127 5.79 12.94 -26.25
CA GLU A 127 5.92 13.99 -25.23
C GLU A 127 4.74 14.96 -25.28
N ARG A 128 4.33 15.42 -26.47
CA ARG A 128 3.14 16.25 -26.64
C ARG A 128 1.87 15.54 -26.17
N ARG A 129 1.70 14.25 -26.47
CA ARG A 129 0.56 13.46 -25.97
C ARG A 129 0.59 13.31 -24.45
N ALA A 130 1.76 13.07 -23.86
CA ALA A 130 1.93 12.94 -22.42
C ALA A 130 1.59 14.27 -21.71
N ALA A 131 2.08 15.40 -22.23
CA ALA A 131 1.74 16.73 -21.72
C ALA A 131 0.24 17.03 -21.85
N ALA A 132 -0.37 16.74 -23.00
CA ALA A 132 -1.81 16.92 -23.20
C ALA A 132 -2.64 16.03 -22.26
N ALA A 133 -2.23 14.78 -22.03
CA ALA A 133 -2.88 13.87 -21.09
C ALA A 133 -2.78 14.38 -19.65
N ALA A 134 -1.62 14.90 -19.23
CA ALA A 134 -1.44 15.50 -17.90
C ALA A 134 -2.34 16.74 -17.71
N SER A 135 -2.38 17.64 -18.69
CA SER A 135 -3.26 18.82 -18.66
C SER A 135 -4.74 18.43 -18.60
N ARG A 136 -5.15 17.42 -19.39
CA ARG A 136 -6.51 16.89 -19.34
C ARG A 136 -6.86 16.32 -17.97
N GLN A 137 -5.98 15.52 -17.37
CA GLN A 137 -6.21 14.95 -16.05
C GLN A 137 -6.36 16.04 -14.99
N LEU A 138 -5.59 17.12 -15.08
CA LEU A 138 -5.72 18.27 -14.19
C LEU A 138 -7.09 18.95 -14.35
N LEU A 139 -7.53 19.21 -15.58
CA LEU A 139 -8.83 19.82 -15.85
C LEU A 139 -9.99 18.95 -15.37
N GLU A 140 -9.91 17.63 -15.55
CA GLU A 140 -10.91 16.68 -15.02
C GLU A 140 -11.01 16.77 -13.49
N ARG A 141 -9.87 16.82 -12.77
CA ARG A 141 -9.88 17.02 -11.31
C ARG A 141 -10.47 18.37 -10.89
N MET A 142 -10.20 19.44 -11.64
CA MET A 142 -10.76 20.76 -11.36
C MET A 142 -12.28 20.78 -11.55
N LEU A 143 -12.77 20.11 -12.60
CA LEU A 143 -14.19 19.96 -12.90
C LEU A 143 -14.88 19.14 -11.80
N ASP A 144 -14.30 18.01 -11.39
CA ASP A 144 -14.79 17.19 -10.28
C ASP A 144 -14.87 17.99 -8.99
N THR A 145 -13.82 18.76 -8.66
CA THR A 145 -13.80 19.63 -7.49
C THR A 145 -14.96 20.65 -7.55
N PHE A 146 -15.16 21.31 -8.68
CA PHE A 146 -16.28 22.25 -8.84
C PHE A 146 -17.64 21.58 -8.66
N HIS A 147 -17.84 20.40 -9.26
CA HIS A 147 -19.09 19.67 -9.17
C HIS A 147 -19.40 19.22 -7.74
N VAL A 148 -18.40 18.70 -7.02
CA VAL A 148 -18.61 18.27 -5.63
C VAL A 148 -18.84 19.47 -4.71
N VAL A 149 -18.13 20.59 -4.88
CA VAL A 149 -18.42 21.82 -4.10
C VAL A 149 -19.84 22.30 -4.37
N SER A 150 -20.24 22.38 -5.64
CA SER A 150 -21.60 22.81 -6.00
C SER A 150 -22.66 21.85 -5.46
N LYS A 151 -22.36 20.54 -5.40
CA LYS A 151 -23.23 19.54 -4.79
C LYS A 151 -23.33 19.73 -3.28
N VAL A 152 -22.22 19.93 -2.58
CA VAL A 152 -22.18 20.22 -1.13
C VAL A 152 -22.99 21.46 -0.82
N GLU A 153 -22.80 22.56 -1.55
CA GLU A 153 -23.57 23.80 -1.34
C GLU A 153 -25.07 23.60 -1.59
N LYS A 154 -25.47 22.79 -2.58
CA LYS A 154 -26.89 22.44 -2.80
C LYS A 154 -27.46 21.62 -1.64
N LEU A 155 -26.73 20.58 -1.21
CA LEU A 155 -27.15 19.74 -0.08
C LEU A 155 -27.26 20.55 1.22
N ILE A 156 -26.36 21.53 1.44
CA ILE A 156 -26.44 22.44 2.59
C ILE A 156 -27.68 23.33 2.50
N LYS A 157 -28.06 23.81 1.32
CA LYS A 157 -29.32 24.58 1.14
C LYS A 157 -30.57 23.75 1.37
N GLU A 158 -30.50 22.45 1.11
CA GLU A 158 -31.59 21.49 1.36
C GLU A 158 -31.70 21.07 2.83
N LEU A 159 -30.78 21.51 3.72
CA LEU A 159 -30.87 21.22 5.14
C LEU A 159 -32.17 21.80 5.71
N PRO A 160 -33.05 20.97 6.33
CA PRO A 160 -34.27 21.45 6.94
C PRO A 160 -33.91 22.47 8.03
N THR A 161 -34.26 23.73 7.81
CA THR A 161 -34.01 24.82 8.75
C THR A 161 -35.31 25.02 9.52
N ALA A 162 -35.47 24.31 10.64
CA ALA A 162 -36.63 24.34 11.54
C ALA A 162 -37.93 23.66 11.03
N PRO A 163 -38.89 23.33 11.93
CA PRO A 163 -39.99 22.39 11.66
C PRO A 163 -41.15 22.92 10.79
N SER A 164 -41.07 24.13 10.23
CA SER A 164 -42.22 24.84 9.67
C SER A 164 -42.53 24.55 8.19
N ASP A 165 -41.62 23.94 7.43
CA ASP A 165 -41.74 23.95 5.97
C ASP A 165 -42.47 22.75 5.37
N PHE A 166 -42.97 21.83 6.20
CA PHE A 166 -43.82 20.70 5.77
C PHE A 166 -45.32 20.89 6.06
N ALA A 167 -45.75 22.06 6.54
CA ALA A 167 -47.17 22.37 6.73
C ALA A 167 -47.91 22.79 5.44
N GLY A 168 -47.24 22.78 4.28
CA GLY A 168 -47.76 23.30 3.01
C GLY A 168 -48.18 22.26 1.97
N ALA A 169 -48.29 20.97 2.30
CA ALA A 169 -48.82 19.95 1.40
C ALA A 169 -50.16 19.45 1.93
N GLU A 170 -51.24 20.13 1.54
CA GLU A 170 -52.61 19.71 1.79
C GLU A 170 -52.88 18.30 1.23
N VAL A 171 -53.19 17.35 2.11
CA VAL A 171 -54.16 16.30 1.81
C VAL A 171 -55.04 16.16 3.04
N GLY A 172 -56.30 16.54 2.90
CA GLY A 172 -57.28 16.48 3.97
C GLY A 172 -57.47 15.07 4.51
N SER A 173 -57.46 14.95 5.84
CA SER A 173 -58.23 13.93 6.54
C SER A 173 -58.48 14.35 7.98
N VAL A 174 -59.60 13.88 8.48
CA VAL A 174 -60.36 14.36 9.64
C VAL A 174 -59.75 13.89 10.97
N ALA A 175 -59.88 14.77 11.98
CA ALA A 175 -59.74 14.60 13.43
C ALA A 175 -59.43 13.20 13.98
N THR A 176 -58.35 13.07 14.78
CA THR A 176 -58.37 12.84 16.26
C THR A 176 -56.94 12.54 16.75
N ASP A 177 -56.62 13.02 17.97
CA ASP A 177 -55.41 12.74 18.78
C ASP A 177 -54.10 13.52 18.49
N GLY A 178 -54.09 14.80 18.91
CA GLY A 178 -53.04 15.79 18.63
C GLY A 178 -51.80 15.80 19.55
N THR A 179 -51.41 14.69 20.19
CA THR A 179 -50.16 14.67 21.02
C THR A 179 -49.09 13.67 20.56
N LEU A 180 -49.44 12.62 19.81
CA LEU A 180 -48.46 11.62 19.34
C LEU A 180 -47.83 11.96 17.98
N GLN A 181 -48.55 12.65 17.09
CA GLN A 181 -48.06 12.95 15.74
C GLN A 181 -46.91 13.98 15.69
N ASN A 182 -46.82 14.88 16.68
CA ASN A 182 -45.75 15.89 16.74
C ASN A 182 -44.39 15.29 17.12
N LEU A 183 -44.36 14.26 17.97
CA LEU A 183 -43.12 13.58 18.39
C LEU A 183 -42.52 12.75 17.25
N GLU A 184 -43.35 12.01 16.51
CA GLU A 184 -42.90 11.19 15.37
C GLU A 184 -42.45 12.06 14.18
N SER A 185 -43.16 13.16 13.92
CA SER A 185 -42.80 14.12 12.86
C SER A 185 -41.48 14.85 13.18
N GLY A 186 -41.28 15.26 14.44
CA GLY A 186 -40.02 15.85 14.89
C GLY A 186 -38.85 14.87 14.82
N ASN A 187 -39.09 13.60 15.16
CA ASN A 187 -38.06 12.56 15.08
C ASN A 187 -37.67 12.23 13.64
N SER A 188 -38.64 12.10 12.74
CA SER A 188 -38.41 11.86 11.31
C SER A 188 -37.62 13.01 10.65
N SER A 189 -37.93 14.26 11.02
CA SER A 189 -37.21 15.45 10.56
C SER A 189 -35.75 15.49 11.05
N ARG A 190 -35.50 15.15 12.33
CA ARG A 190 -34.13 15.05 12.89
C ARG A 190 -33.31 13.95 12.23
N ILE A 191 -33.90 12.77 12.03
CA ILE A 191 -33.23 11.66 11.33
C ILE A 191 -32.87 12.08 9.91
N THR A 192 -33.81 12.67 9.17
CA THR A 192 -33.57 13.16 7.80
C THR A 192 -32.45 14.20 7.75
N ARG A 193 -32.45 15.15 8.68
CA ARG A 193 -31.38 16.15 8.82
C ARG A 193 -30.02 15.49 9.13
N SER A 194 -29.98 14.53 10.05
CA SER A 194 -28.74 13.83 10.44
C SER A 194 -28.15 12.99 9.29
N LEU A 195 -28.99 12.33 8.48
CA LEU A 195 -28.56 11.60 7.29
C LEU A 195 -28.01 12.53 6.20
N LEU A 196 -28.64 13.70 6.01
CA LEU A 196 -28.15 14.70 5.08
C LEU A 196 -26.79 15.26 5.51
N LEU A 197 -26.60 15.49 6.82
CA LEU A 197 -25.30 15.91 7.37
C LEU A 197 -24.21 14.85 7.20
N GLU A 198 -24.52 13.57 7.42
CA GLU A 198 -23.59 12.46 7.13
C GLU A 198 -23.19 12.47 5.64
N ARG A 199 -24.17 12.62 4.74
CA ARG A 199 -23.92 12.69 3.30
C ARG A 199 -23.04 13.89 2.95
N ILE A 200 -23.32 15.07 3.48
CA ILE A 200 -22.51 16.28 3.25
C ILE A 200 -21.08 16.06 3.76
N ALA A 201 -20.91 15.51 4.96
CA ALA A 201 -19.61 15.16 5.54
C ALA A 201 -18.80 14.22 4.62
N SER A 202 -19.44 13.20 4.04
CA SER A 202 -18.78 12.28 3.11
C SER A 202 -18.30 12.97 1.81
N GLU A 203 -19.08 13.91 1.27
CA GLU A 203 -18.70 14.69 0.08
C GLU A 203 -17.60 15.71 0.41
N ILE A 204 -17.60 16.31 1.60
CA ILE A 204 -16.50 17.16 2.07
C ILE A 204 -15.21 16.36 2.22
N ASN A 205 -15.27 15.14 2.75
CA ASN A 205 -14.10 14.26 2.81
C ASN A 205 -13.56 13.95 1.40
N ARG A 206 -14.46 13.68 0.45
CA ARG A 206 -14.10 13.48 -0.96
C ARG A 206 -13.46 14.73 -1.57
N LEU A 207 -13.94 15.94 -1.22
CA LEU A 207 -13.31 17.20 -1.64
C LEU A 207 -11.88 17.34 -1.10
N LYS A 208 -11.64 17.03 0.18
CA LYS A 208 -10.30 17.06 0.78
C LYS A 208 -9.30 16.22 -0.05
N PHE A 209 -9.73 15.06 -0.55
CA PHE A 209 -8.89 14.21 -1.41
C PHE A 209 -8.56 14.86 -2.76
N TYR A 210 -9.52 15.48 -3.44
CA TYR A 210 -9.27 16.14 -4.73
C TYR A 210 -8.36 17.37 -4.62
N ILE A 211 -8.47 18.12 -3.54
CA ILE A 211 -7.65 19.32 -3.28
C ILE A 211 -6.21 18.94 -2.92
N GLY A 212 -6.02 17.86 -2.15
CA GLY A 212 -4.70 17.41 -1.72
C GLY A 212 -3.72 17.18 -2.87
N GLY A 213 -4.22 16.77 -4.03
CA GLY A 213 -3.43 16.49 -5.24
C GLY A 213 -3.26 17.66 -6.22
N THR A 214 -3.76 18.87 -5.91
CA THR A 214 -3.82 19.99 -6.87
C THR A 214 -3.29 21.32 -6.31
N LYS A 215 -2.59 21.31 -5.18
CA LYS A 215 -2.04 22.50 -4.49
C LYS A 215 -1.37 23.49 -5.47
N ASN A 216 -1.61 24.80 -5.27
CA ASN A 216 -1.00 25.96 -5.96
C ASN A 216 -1.64 26.41 -7.30
N LEU A 217 -2.97 26.31 -7.46
CA LEU A 217 -3.68 26.93 -8.59
C LEU A 217 -4.64 28.04 -8.12
N PRO A 218 -4.75 29.17 -8.84
CA PRO A 218 -5.63 30.27 -8.46
C PRO A 218 -7.11 29.86 -8.42
N PHE A 219 -7.49 28.86 -9.23
CA PHE A 219 -8.82 28.25 -9.16
C PHE A 219 -9.13 27.61 -7.81
N ILE A 220 -8.13 26.96 -7.20
CA ILE A 220 -8.29 26.26 -5.91
C ILE A 220 -8.36 27.27 -4.78
N GLU A 221 -7.59 28.36 -4.83
CA GLU A 221 -7.70 29.44 -3.84
C GLU A 221 -9.11 30.05 -3.81
N ASN A 222 -9.74 30.23 -4.97
CA ASN A 222 -11.14 30.66 -5.04
C ASN A 222 -12.09 29.59 -4.47
N MET A 223 -11.84 28.32 -4.79
CA MET A 223 -12.67 27.22 -4.30
C MET A 223 -12.51 26.98 -2.79
N GLU A 224 -11.32 27.20 -2.25
CA GLU A 224 -10.98 27.01 -0.85
C GLU A 224 -11.84 27.87 0.06
N LYS A 225 -12.10 29.14 -0.31
CA LYS A 225 -13.04 30.01 0.43
C LYS A 225 -14.44 29.43 0.49
N ARG A 226 -14.95 28.89 -0.64
CA ARG A 226 -16.26 28.24 -0.70
C ARG A 226 -16.30 26.96 0.12
N ILE A 227 -15.24 26.17 0.07
CA ILE A 227 -15.09 24.92 0.84
C ILE A 227 -15.02 25.23 2.34
N GLN A 228 -14.26 26.24 2.76
CA GLN A 228 -14.18 26.68 4.15
C GLN A 228 -15.55 27.16 4.64
N ALA A 229 -16.28 27.95 3.85
CA ALA A 229 -17.64 28.38 4.18
C ALA A 229 -18.63 27.19 4.28
N ALA A 230 -18.54 26.21 3.37
CA ALA A 230 -19.37 25.01 3.44
C ALA A 230 -19.02 24.13 4.65
N THR A 231 -17.73 24.03 4.99
CA THR A 231 -17.24 23.25 6.13
C THR A 231 -17.70 23.88 7.45
N SER A 232 -17.60 25.21 7.59
CA SER A 232 -18.08 25.89 8.81
C SER A 232 -19.60 25.80 8.97
N LEU A 233 -20.36 25.84 7.87
CA LEU A 233 -21.81 25.60 7.91
C LEU A 233 -22.15 24.16 8.29
N LEU A 234 -21.39 23.18 7.79
CA LEU A 234 -21.52 21.78 8.20
C LEU A 234 -21.23 21.64 9.69
N ASP A 235 -20.10 22.16 10.17
CA ASP A 235 -19.68 22.05 11.57
C ASP A 235 -20.73 22.65 12.51
N ASN A 236 -21.24 23.86 12.22
CA ASN A 236 -22.30 24.49 13.01
C ASN A 236 -23.60 23.67 12.99
N SER A 237 -23.99 23.15 11.82
CA SER A 237 -25.21 22.36 11.68
C SER A 237 -25.11 21.01 12.37
N LEU A 238 -23.92 20.40 12.34
CA LEU A 238 -23.59 19.14 12.97
C LEU A 238 -23.50 19.28 14.49
N GLU A 239 -22.93 20.37 14.99
CA GLU A 239 -22.96 20.72 16.42
C GLU A 239 -24.41 20.81 16.93
N GLN A 240 -25.25 21.61 16.27
CA GLN A 240 -26.66 21.77 16.65
C GLN A 240 -27.42 20.44 16.60
N CYS A 241 -27.25 19.66 15.53
CA CYS A 241 -27.92 18.37 15.37
C CYS A 241 -27.47 17.37 16.43
N PHE A 242 -26.18 17.36 16.77
CA PHE A 242 -25.62 16.46 17.76
C PHE A 242 -26.09 16.83 19.17
N VAL A 243 -26.07 18.12 19.54
CA VAL A 243 -26.58 18.60 20.84
C VAL A 243 -28.06 18.26 20.99
N GLN A 244 -28.89 18.54 19.98
CA GLN A 244 -30.30 18.15 20.01
C GLN A 244 -30.51 16.64 20.10
N GLY A 245 -29.68 15.86 19.40
CA GLY A 245 -29.68 14.40 19.50
C GLY A 245 -29.38 13.92 20.91
N LEU A 246 -28.37 14.51 21.57
CA LEU A 246 -28.00 14.21 22.96
C LEU A 246 -29.11 14.58 23.95
N GLU A 247 -29.72 15.76 23.83
CA GLU A 247 -30.80 16.22 24.69
C GLU A 247 -32.05 15.32 24.62
N HIS A 248 -32.39 14.85 23.42
CA HIS A 248 -33.58 14.02 23.19
C HIS A 248 -33.28 12.50 23.24
N ARG A 249 -32.02 12.12 23.46
CA ARG A 249 -31.53 10.72 23.40
C ARG A 249 -31.95 9.97 22.13
N ASP A 250 -31.88 10.63 20.97
CA ASP A 250 -32.17 10.03 19.67
C ASP A 250 -30.95 9.28 19.14
N ASN A 251 -30.93 7.95 19.32
CA ASN A 251 -29.82 7.09 18.92
C ASN A 251 -29.48 7.20 17.42
N ASN A 252 -30.47 7.37 16.55
CA ASN A 252 -30.25 7.43 15.10
C ASN A 252 -29.58 8.75 14.71
N ALA A 253 -30.08 9.87 15.23
CA ALA A 253 -29.47 11.17 14.99
C ALA A 253 -28.03 11.23 15.50
N ILE A 254 -27.78 10.70 16.70
CA ILE A 254 -26.45 10.64 17.31
C ILE A 254 -25.53 9.77 16.45
N TYR A 255 -25.96 8.57 16.06
CA TYR A 255 -25.17 7.66 15.22
C TYR A 255 -24.75 8.30 13.90
N ASN A 256 -25.71 8.92 13.20
CA ASN A 256 -25.44 9.60 11.92
C ASN A 256 -24.49 10.79 12.11
N CYS A 257 -24.66 11.57 13.19
CA CYS A 257 -23.75 12.66 13.51
C CYS A 257 -22.33 12.16 13.82
N LEU A 258 -22.18 11.07 14.56
CA LEU A 258 -20.86 10.48 14.84
C LEU A 258 -20.19 9.96 13.56
N ARG A 259 -20.95 9.35 12.66
CA ARG A 259 -20.42 8.98 11.33
C ARG A 259 -20.00 10.20 10.51
N ALA A 260 -20.75 11.30 10.59
CA ALA A 260 -20.37 12.56 9.95
C ALA A 260 -19.07 13.13 10.55
N TYR A 261 -18.93 13.17 11.88
CA TYR A 261 -17.69 13.60 12.55
C TYR A 261 -16.49 12.72 12.17
N ALA A 262 -16.67 11.39 12.12
CA ALA A 262 -15.64 10.46 11.69
C ALA A 262 -15.26 10.68 10.21
N ALA A 263 -16.23 10.96 9.33
CA ALA A 263 -15.97 11.24 7.92
C ALA A 263 -15.18 12.54 7.70
N VAL A 264 -15.38 13.57 8.53
CA VAL A 264 -14.63 14.84 8.43
C VAL A 264 -13.30 14.79 9.17
N ASP A 265 -13.01 13.71 9.90
CA ASP A 265 -11.83 13.56 10.78
C ASP A 265 -11.82 14.58 11.94
N ASN A 266 -13.00 14.87 12.49
CA ASN A 266 -13.18 15.80 13.61
C ASN A 266 -13.77 15.08 14.83
N THR A 267 -13.05 14.08 15.34
CA THR A 267 -13.50 13.23 16.45
C THR A 267 -13.52 13.98 17.78
N THR A 268 -12.54 14.86 17.99
CA THR A 268 -12.39 15.65 19.20
C THR A 268 -13.55 16.61 19.44
N ALA A 269 -14.13 17.19 18.39
CA ALA A 269 -15.30 18.06 18.53
C ALA A 269 -16.51 17.31 19.11
N ALA A 270 -16.79 16.10 18.63
CA ALA A 270 -17.88 15.28 19.17
C ALA A 270 -17.67 14.92 20.65
N GLU A 271 -16.44 14.56 21.02
CA GLU A 271 -16.08 14.24 22.41
C GLU A 271 -16.22 15.45 23.34
N VAL A 272 -15.80 16.63 22.87
CA VAL A 272 -15.93 17.89 23.63
C VAL A 272 -17.39 18.33 23.75
N LEU A 273 -18.20 18.16 22.70
CA LEU A 273 -19.63 18.47 22.75
C LEU A 273 -20.36 17.54 23.72
N PHE A 274 -20.12 16.23 23.64
CA PHE A 274 -20.69 15.29 24.60
C PHE A 274 -20.28 15.63 26.04
N ARG A 275 -19.00 15.98 26.23
CA ARG A 275 -18.48 16.44 27.52
C ARG A 275 -19.24 17.66 28.05
N LYS A 276 -19.40 18.69 27.22
CA LYS A 276 -20.01 19.97 27.63
C LYS A 276 -21.52 19.85 27.85
N THR A 277 -22.22 19.10 27.00
CA THR A 277 -23.69 19.03 27.00
C THR A 277 -24.23 18.05 28.03
N VAL A 278 -23.61 16.87 28.18
CA VAL A 278 -24.14 15.81 29.05
C VAL A 278 -23.31 15.67 30.32
N VAL A 279 -21.99 15.52 30.18
CA VAL A 279 -21.13 15.08 31.28
C VAL A 279 -20.82 16.21 32.28
N SER A 280 -20.55 17.41 31.79
CA SER A 280 -20.24 18.62 32.58
C SER A 280 -21.35 19.00 33.56
N PRO A 281 -22.63 19.14 33.17
CA PRO A 281 -23.68 19.48 34.13
C PRO A 281 -23.83 18.40 35.21
N LEU A 282 -23.82 17.12 34.82
CA LEU A 282 -23.96 16.00 35.76
C LEU A 282 -22.86 15.97 36.83
N ILE A 283 -21.60 16.17 36.44
CA ILE A 283 -20.47 16.13 37.37
C ILE A 283 -20.39 17.38 38.23
N GLN A 284 -20.68 18.56 37.65
CA GLN A 284 -20.66 19.81 38.40
C GLN A 284 -21.72 19.81 39.50
N ASP A 285 -22.92 19.27 39.24
CA ASP A 285 -23.97 19.15 40.25
C ASP A 285 -23.52 18.28 41.44
N ILE A 286 -22.84 17.15 41.18
CA ILE A 286 -22.34 16.24 42.22
C ILE A 286 -21.27 16.92 43.09
N ILE A 287 -20.29 17.56 42.46
CA ILE A 287 -19.16 18.18 43.18
C ILE A 287 -19.59 19.46 43.90
N ALA A 288 -20.51 20.24 43.32
CA ALA A 288 -21.07 21.42 43.96
C ALA A 288 -21.89 21.05 45.21
N TYR A 289 -22.71 19.99 45.13
CA TYR A 289 -23.50 19.50 46.26
C TYR A 289 -22.61 19.08 47.45
N SER A 290 -21.51 18.39 47.18
CA SER A 290 -20.55 17.98 48.22
C SER A 290 -19.69 19.14 48.73
N GLY A 291 -19.55 20.23 47.96
CA GLY A 291 -18.92 21.48 48.40
C GLY A 291 -19.80 22.34 49.32
N SER A 292 -21.12 22.39 49.08
CA SER A 292 -22.05 23.22 49.88
C SER A 292 -22.30 22.69 51.29
N ASN A 293 -22.25 21.37 51.49
CA ASN A 293 -22.45 20.76 52.81
C ASN A 293 -21.25 20.99 53.77
N GLN A 294 -20.13 21.53 53.29
CA GLN A 294 -18.98 21.88 54.14
C GLN A 294 -19.19 23.15 54.98
N SER A 295 -20.22 23.96 54.72
CA SER A 295 -20.34 25.29 55.34
C SER A 295 -21.18 25.35 56.63
N GLU A 296 -21.87 24.28 57.06
CA GLU A 296 -22.78 24.34 58.23
C GLU A 296 -22.61 23.24 59.29
N ALA A 297 -21.72 22.25 59.14
CA ALA A 297 -21.55 21.19 60.15
C ALA A 297 -20.19 21.23 60.87
N VAL A 298 -20.30 21.40 62.19
CA VAL A 298 -19.29 21.32 63.26
C VAL A 298 -18.05 20.47 62.94
N ALA A 299 -16.89 21.04 63.24
CA ALA A 299 -15.53 20.52 63.08
C ALA A 299 -15.21 19.25 63.90
N THR A 300 -15.86 18.12 63.59
CA THR A 300 -15.44 16.80 64.06
C THR A 300 -15.52 15.79 62.91
N VAL A 301 -14.34 15.43 62.39
CA VAL A 301 -14.05 14.36 61.41
C VAL A 301 -14.47 14.68 59.95
N SER A 302 -13.72 15.58 59.30
CA SER A 302 -13.77 15.80 57.85
C SER A 302 -13.19 14.59 57.09
N SER A 303 -13.99 13.57 56.80
CA SER A 303 -13.63 12.58 55.77
C SER A 303 -13.90 13.21 54.42
N ASP A 304 -12.85 13.52 53.65
CA ASP A 304 -12.99 13.85 52.22
C ASP A 304 -13.94 12.85 51.53
N GLU A 305 -15.10 13.34 51.08
CA GLU A 305 -16.22 12.55 50.51
C GLU A 305 -15.96 12.06 49.07
N LEU A 306 -14.71 12.05 48.61
CA LEU A 306 -14.38 11.74 47.20
C LEU A 306 -14.86 10.34 46.79
N GLU A 307 -14.87 9.39 47.72
CA GLU A 307 -15.41 8.05 47.50
C GLU A 307 -16.91 8.08 47.17
N GLU A 308 -17.70 8.89 47.88
CA GLU A 308 -19.13 9.05 47.60
C GLU A 308 -19.37 9.78 46.28
N ASP A 309 -18.56 10.79 45.97
CA ASP A 309 -18.63 11.48 44.68
C ASP A 309 -18.37 10.52 43.54
N TYR A 310 -17.34 9.67 43.63
CA TYR A 310 -17.10 8.65 42.61
C TYR A 310 -18.27 7.67 42.50
N GLN A 311 -18.88 7.25 43.60
CA GLN A 311 -20.06 6.37 43.55
C GLN A 311 -21.24 7.04 42.84
N ARG A 312 -21.52 8.33 43.12
CA ARG A 312 -22.56 9.10 42.42
C ARG A 312 -22.23 9.27 40.94
N ILE A 313 -20.96 9.58 40.62
CA ILE A 313 -20.49 9.72 39.23
C ILE A 313 -20.66 8.39 38.48
N MET A 314 -20.30 7.25 39.07
CA MET A 314 -20.49 5.92 38.46
C MET A 314 -21.97 5.67 38.11
N GLN A 315 -22.90 6.01 39.01
CA GLN A 315 -24.34 5.88 38.77
C GLN A 315 -24.81 6.79 37.62
N CYS A 316 -24.33 8.03 37.55
CA CYS A 316 -24.63 8.94 36.43
C CYS A 316 -24.04 8.43 35.10
N VAL A 317 -22.84 7.86 35.11
CA VAL A 317 -22.25 7.26 33.90
C VAL A 317 -23.10 6.09 33.41
N GLU A 318 -23.54 5.21 34.31
CA GLU A 318 -24.37 4.06 33.95
C GLU A 318 -25.76 4.47 33.43
N LYS A 319 -26.37 5.49 34.04
CA LYS A 319 -27.71 5.96 33.65
C LYS A 319 -27.68 6.81 32.38
N ASP A 320 -26.78 7.79 32.33
CA ASP A 320 -26.87 8.91 31.39
C ASP A 320 -25.79 8.88 30.30
N CYS A 321 -24.70 8.12 30.46
CA CYS A 321 -23.61 8.02 29.46
C CYS A 321 -23.53 6.65 28.76
N LYS A 322 -24.11 5.60 29.33
CA LYS A 322 -24.03 4.23 28.79
C LYS A 322 -24.45 4.12 27.33
N PHE A 323 -25.51 4.83 26.94
CA PHE A 323 -26.04 4.78 25.57
C PHE A 323 -24.99 5.17 24.49
N ILE A 324 -24.16 6.19 24.71
CA ILE A 324 -23.14 6.63 23.74
C ILE A 324 -21.91 5.73 23.76
N LEU A 325 -21.59 5.14 24.92
CA LEU A 325 -20.51 4.17 25.07
C LEU A 325 -20.85 2.87 24.35
N GLU A 326 -22.09 2.39 24.44
CA GLU A 326 -22.59 1.24 23.69
C GLU A 326 -22.63 1.54 22.19
N LEU A 327 -23.08 2.74 21.80
CA LEU A 327 -23.14 3.14 20.41
C LEU A 327 -21.74 3.18 19.77
N SER A 328 -20.75 3.75 20.45
CA SER A 328 -19.36 3.85 19.96
C SER A 328 -18.59 2.52 20.00
N SER A 329 -18.99 1.58 20.86
CA SER A 329 -18.41 0.24 20.96
C SER A 329 -19.12 -0.81 20.10
N SER A 330 -20.23 -0.47 19.45
CA SER A 330 -20.98 -1.38 18.59
C SER A 330 -20.12 -1.91 17.42
N ALA A 331 -20.16 -3.22 17.21
CA ALA A 331 -19.37 -3.89 16.17
C ALA A 331 -19.77 -3.40 14.78
N ASN A 332 -18.79 -3.21 13.90
CA ASN A 332 -18.96 -2.75 12.51
C ASN A 332 -19.52 -1.31 12.34
N SER A 333 -19.63 -0.53 13.42
CA SER A 333 -20.09 0.85 13.35
C SER A 333 -19.07 1.82 12.72
N GLY A 334 -17.78 1.47 12.79
CA GLY A 334 -16.69 2.38 12.43
C GLY A 334 -16.48 3.51 13.45
N LEU A 335 -17.16 3.47 14.60
CA LEU A 335 -17.12 4.52 15.63
C LEU A 335 -16.06 4.26 16.72
N HIS A 336 -15.20 3.26 16.54
CA HIS A 336 -14.10 2.98 17.47
C HIS A 336 -13.04 4.09 17.50
N VAL A 337 -13.06 5.01 16.54
CA VAL A 337 -12.14 6.16 16.48
C VAL A 337 -12.37 7.15 17.63
N PHE A 338 -13.55 7.14 18.26
CA PHE A 338 -13.87 8.01 19.38
C PHE A 338 -13.40 7.41 20.73
N ASP A 339 -13.01 8.30 21.63
CA ASP A 339 -12.51 8.01 22.98
C ASP A 339 -13.28 8.82 24.05
N PHE A 340 -14.61 8.70 24.05
CA PHE A 340 -15.51 9.36 25.00
C PHE A 340 -15.18 9.08 26.49
N LEU A 341 -14.66 7.88 26.80
CA LEU A 341 -14.24 7.53 28.17
C LEU A 341 -13.13 8.47 28.67
N ALA A 342 -12.09 8.68 27.87
CA ALA A 342 -10.94 9.50 28.26
C ALA A 342 -11.25 10.99 28.08
N ASN A 343 -11.65 11.38 26.87
CA ASN A 343 -11.70 12.79 26.47
C ASN A 343 -12.98 13.51 26.92
N SER A 344 -14.04 12.77 27.27
CA SER A 344 -15.27 13.34 27.82
C SER A 344 -15.41 13.08 29.31
N ILE A 345 -15.48 11.81 29.72
CA ILE A 345 -15.81 11.45 31.11
C ILE A 345 -14.63 11.71 32.06
N LEU A 346 -13.51 11.00 31.87
CA LEU A 346 -12.35 11.13 32.75
C LEU A 346 -11.81 12.56 32.79
N LYS A 347 -11.76 13.23 31.63
CA LYS A 347 -11.31 14.62 31.52
C LYS A 347 -12.19 15.60 32.30
N GLU A 348 -13.50 15.42 32.29
CA GLU A 348 -14.40 16.27 33.07
C GLU A 348 -14.32 15.98 34.56
N VAL A 349 -14.33 14.71 34.97
CA VAL A 349 -14.16 14.30 36.38
C VAL A 349 -12.87 14.88 36.95
N GLN A 350 -11.75 14.74 36.24
CA GLN A 350 -10.47 15.31 36.63
C GLN A 350 -10.54 16.82 36.80
N SER A 351 -11.06 17.54 35.80
CA SER A 351 -11.19 19.01 35.84
C SER A 351 -12.07 19.47 37.00
N ALA A 352 -13.16 18.76 37.26
CA ALA A 352 -14.13 19.13 38.28
C ALA A 352 -13.59 18.86 39.70
N ILE A 353 -12.87 17.76 39.93
CA ILE A 353 -12.20 17.48 41.21
C ILE A 353 -11.08 18.50 41.47
N GLN A 354 -10.27 18.82 40.45
CA GLN A 354 -9.20 19.82 40.59
C GLN A 354 -9.72 21.20 41.02
N LYS A 355 -10.88 21.60 40.49
CA LYS A 355 -11.50 22.89 40.81
C LYS A 355 -12.25 22.87 42.13
N GLY A 356 -13.03 21.81 42.39
CA GLY A 356 -13.90 21.73 43.56
C GLY A 356 -13.19 21.25 44.84
N LYS A 357 -12.22 20.34 44.71
CA LYS A 357 -11.53 19.68 45.83
C LYS A 357 -10.02 19.53 45.58
N PRO A 358 -9.26 20.63 45.40
CA PRO A 358 -7.81 20.56 45.14
C PRO A 358 -7.03 19.87 46.26
N GLY A 359 -7.54 19.92 47.51
CA GLY A 359 -6.96 19.25 48.66
C GLY A 359 -7.01 17.72 48.61
N ALA A 360 -7.89 17.13 47.80
CA ALA A 360 -8.10 15.68 47.75
C ALA A 360 -6.87 14.90 47.27
N PHE A 361 -6.00 15.55 46.50
CA PHE A 361 -4.74 14.99 45.99
C PHE A 361 -3.55 15.26 46.93
N SER A 362 -3.75 15.94 48.06
CA SER A 362 -2.66 16.36 48.94
C SER A 362 -2.07 15.17 49.71
N PRO A 363 -0.75 14.89 49.58
CA PRO A 363 -0.12 13.82 50.34
C PRO A 363 0.11 14.19 51.82
N GLY A 364 -0.20 15.43 52.23
CA GLY A 364 -0.03 15.92 53.60
C GLY A 364 -0.94 15.25 54.64
N LYS A 365 -2.00 14.56 54.20
CA LYS A 365 -2.86 13.72 55.05
C LYS A 365 -2.81 12.27 54.57
N PRO A 366 -1.90 11.43 55.09
CA PRO A 366 -1.60 10.12 54.50
C PRO A 366 -2.76 9.12 54.45
N THR A 367 -3.67 9.16 55.43
CA THR A 367 -4.83 8.25 55.51
C THR A 367 -5.90 8.62 54.48
N GLU A 368 -6.26 9.90 54.40
CA GLU A 368 -7.20 10.45 53.41
C GLU A 368 -6.65 10.28 51.99
N PHE A 369 -5.37 10.60 51.76
CA PHE A 369 -4.72 10.42 50.46
C PHE A 369 -4.79 8.97 49.96
N LEU A 370 -4.48 7.99 50.81
CA LEU A 370 -4.54 6.58 50.42
C LEU A 370 -5.97 6.12 50.13
N LYS A 371 -6.95 6.59 50.91
CA LYS A 371 -8.37 6.31 50.68
C LYS A 371 -8.80 6.87 49.32
N ASN A 372 -8.55 8.15 49.07
CA ASN A 372 -8.90 8.83 47.83
C ASN A 372 -8.20 8.22 46.60
N TYR A 373 -6.93 7.83 46.74
CA TYR A 373 -6.18 7.15 45.69
C TYR A 373 -6.80 5.79 45.34
N LYS A 374 -7.15 4.97 46.34
CA LYS A 374 -7.82 3.69 46.13
C LYS A 374 -9.18 3.86 45.46
N SER A 375 -9.98 4.83 45.89
CA SER A 375 -11.28 5.13 45.27
C SER A 375 -11.12 5.60 43.82
N SER A 376 -10.08 6.38 43.52
CA SER A 376 -9.74 6.80 42.15
C SER A 376 -9.33 5.63 41.27
N LEU A 377 -8.55 4.67 41.79
CA LEU A 377 -8.22 3.44 41.07
C LEU A 377 -9.46 2.57 40.81
N ALA A 378 -10.37 2.46 41.79
CA ALA A 378 -11.64 1.76 41.61
C ALA A 378 -12.51 2.43 40.54
N PHE A 379 -12.52 3.77 40.49
CA PHE A 379 -13.18 4.53 39.43
C PHE A 379 -12.57 4.28 38.04
N LEU A 380 -11.24 4.28 37.92
CA LEU A 380 -10.60 3.92 36.65
C LEU A 380 -10.92 2.48 36.23
N ALA A 381 -10.93 1.53 37.16
CA ALA A 381 -11.31 0.14 36.88
C ALA A 381 -12.76 0.01 36.41
N PHE A 382 -13.67 0.82 36.97
CA PHE A 382 -15.05 0.92 36.50
C PHE A 382 -15.13 1.44 35.05
N LEU A 383 -14.40 2.51 34.71
CA LEU A 383 -14.36 3.01 33.33
C LEU A 383 -13.77 2.00 32.35
N GLU A 384 -12.71 1.28 32.76
CA GLU A 384 -12.12 0.19 31.98
C GLU A 384 -13.11 -0.96 31.72
N GLY A 385 -14.13 -1.12 32.57
CA GLY A 385 -15.22 -2.09 32.37
C GLY A 385 -16.06 -1.84 31.12
N TYR A 386 -16.08 -0.61 30.59
CA TYR A 386 -16.76 -0.27 29.34
C TYR A 386 -15.89 -0.50 28.10
N CYS A 387 -14.61 -0.87 28.25
CA CYS A 387 -13.76 -1.22 27.13
C CYS A 387 -14.07 -2.65 26.64
N PRO A 388 -14.50 -2.85 25.38
CA PRO A 388 -14.93 -4.17 24.91
C PRO A 388 -13.78 -5.18 24.74
N THR A 389 -12.53 -4.70 24.61
CA THR A 389 -11.36 -5.53 24.33
C THR A 389 -10.15 -5.11 25.16
N LYS A 390 -9.19 -6.03 25.32
CA LYS A 390 -7.89 -5.72 25.95
C LYS A 390 -7.14 -4.60 25.23
N ALA A 391 -7.25 -4.53 23.90
CA ALA A 391 -6.65 -3.46 23.11
C ALA A 391 -7.26 -2.09 23.43
N ALA A 392 -8.59 -2.03 23.61
CA ALA A 392 -9.28 -0.80 24.01
C ALA A 392 -8.85 -0.32 25.41
N VAL A 393 -8.63 -1.24 26.36
CA VAL A 393 -8.07 -0.89 27.68
C VAL A 393 -6.67 -0.31 27.56
N VAL A 394 -5.80 -0.93 26.75
CA VAL A 394 -4.43 -0.42 26.52
C VAL A 394 -4.48 0.97 25.89
N ARG A 395 -5.36 1.20 24.91
CA ARG A 395 -5.56 2.51 24.31
C ARG A 395 -6.01 3.54 25.35
N PHE A 396 -7.03 3.24 26.13
CA PHE A 396 -7.53 4.12 27.19
C PHE A 396 -6.44 4.50 28.20
N ARG A 397 -5.60 3.54 28.61
CA ARG A 397 -4.46 3.80 29.52
C ARG A 397 -3.32 4.59 28.88
N SER A 398 -3.18 4.53 27.55
CA SER A 398 -2.18 5.31 26.80
C SER A 398 -2.60 6.76 26.55
N GLU A 399 -3.87 7.09 26.80
CA GLU A 399 -4.37 8.45 26.62
C GLU A 399 -3.69 9.44 27.56
N THR A 400 -3.46 10.64 27.03
CA THR A 400 -2.83 11.75 27.76
C THR A 400 -3.57 12.09 29.04
N VAL A 401 -4.91 12.10 29.00
CA VAL A 401 -5.78 12.38 30.15
C VAL A 401 -5.59 11.34 31.26
N TYR A 402 -5.44 10.04 30.92
CA TYR A 402 -5.21 9.00 31.91
C TYR A 402 -3.86 9.19 32.62
N ALA A 403 -2.81 9.46 31.85
CA ALA A 403 -1.48 9.72 32.40
C ALA A 403 -1.48 10.99 33.28
N GLU A 404 -2.16 12.06 32.87
CA GLU A 404 -2.29 13.29 33.65
C GLU A 404 -3.09 13.10 34.94
N PHE A 405 -4.16 12.31 34.90
CA PHE A 405 -4.93 11.93 36.08
C PHE A 405 -4.06 11.17 37.09
N MET A 406 -3.29 10.17 36.63
CA MET A 406 -2.40 9.39 37.49
C MET A 406 -1.23 10.22 38.05
N ARG A 407 -0.70 11.17 37.26
CA ARG A 407 0.41 12.04 37.67
C ARG A 407 0.04 12.94 38.86
N GLN A 408 -1.23 13.28 39.05
CA GLN A 408 -1.69 14.11 40.18
C GLN A 408 -1.48 13.43 41.53
N TRP A 409 -1.54 12.11 41.56
CA TRP A 409 -1.47 11.32 42.78
C TRP A 409 -0.05 11.16 43.34
N ASN A 410 0.84 12.16 43.21
CA ASN A 410 2.28 12.16 43.53
C ASN A 410 2.77 11.09 44.55
N VAL A 411 2.82 9.83 44.10
CA VAL A 411 2.90 8.67 45.00
C VAL A 411 4.28 8.60 45.66
N GLY A 412 5.31 9.10 44.97
CA GLY A 412 6.67 9.21 45.49
C GLY A 412 6.78 10.13 46.70
N VAL A 413 6.11 11.29 46.68
CA VAL A 413 6.06 12.21 47.83
C VAL A 413 5.30 11.58 48.99
N TYR A 414 4.18 10.91 48.73
CA TYR A 414 3.43 10.17 49.75
C TYR A 414 4.32 9.15 50.51
N PHE A 415 5.05 8.30 49.78
CA PHE A 415 5.95 7.33 50.42
C PHE A 415 7.12 7.98 51.17
N SER A 416 7.59 9.14 50.70
CA SER A 416 8.66 9.88 51.38
C SER A 416 8.18 10.50 52.69
N LEU A 417 6.99 11.11 52.70
CA LEU A 417 6.35 11.66 53.91
C LEU A 417 6.02 10.55 54.91
N ARG A 418 5.57 9.39 54.45
CA ARG A 418 5.31 8.24 55.34
C ARG A 418 6.56 7.68 55.98
N LYS A 419 7.70 7.69 55.28
CA LYS A 419 9.00 7.31 55.87
C LYS A 419 9.45 8.31 56.94
N LEU A 420 9.19 9.60 56.74
CA LEU A 420 9.55 10.67 57.69
C LEU A 420 8.62 10.74 58.92
N LEU A 421 7.33 10.41 58.76
CA LEU A 421 6.34 10.36 59.85
C LEU A 421 6.33 9.02 60.60
N GLY A 422 7.06 8.01 60.10
CA GLY A 422 7.18 6.67 60.68
C GLY A 422 8.46 6.43 61.47
N SER A 423 9.27 7.47 61.70
CA SER A 423 10.34 7.55 62.70
C SER A 423 9.90 8.46 63.83
#